data_AF-A0A3B0T436-F1
#
_entry.id   AF-A0A3B0T436-F1
#
_cell.length_a   1.000
_cell.length_b   1.000
_cell.length_c   1.000
_cell.angle_alpha   90.00
_cell.angle_beta   90.00
_cell.angle_gamma   90.00
#
_symmetry.space_group_name_H-M   'P 1'
#
loop_
_entity.id
_entity.type
_entity.pdbx_description
1 polymer ?
#
loop_
_entity_poly.entity_id
_entity_poly.type
_entity_poly.pdbx_seq_one_letter_code
_entity_poly.pdbx_strand_id
1 'polypeptide(L)'
;SLFMHLGEPHFDTVCDAMVDGYRSVRTLSDEHLALLPTFFLMRGLVYLGWAHTRRETETAKALTPMMIEAVTALADDYLADI
;
A
#
# COMPACT_ATOMS: atom_id res chain seq x y z
N SER A 1 6.00 0.56 6.41
CA SER A 1 5.52 1.03 5.08
C SER A 1 4.09 1.50 5.28
N LEU A 2 3.66 2.60 4.65
CA LEU A 2 2.29 3.11 4.77
C LEU A 2 1.23 2.06 4.40
N PHE A 3 1.54 1.15 3.46
CA PHE A 3 0.72 0.00 3.09
C PHE A 3 0.27 -0.86 4.28
N MET A 4 1.14 -1.05 5.29
CA MET A 4 0.83 -1.92 6.45
C MET A 4 -0.16 -1.28 7.44
N HIS A 5 -0.58 -0.05 7.18
CA HIS A 5 -1.56 0.68 7.99
C HIS A 5 -2.90 0.83 7.27
N LEU A 6 -3.07 0.26 6.07
CA LEU A 6 -4.33 0.31 5.35
C LEU A 6 -5.46 -0.29 6.19
N GLY A 7 -6.60 0.40 6.24
CA GLY A 7 -7.77 -0.01 7.02
C GLY A 7 -7.69 0.30 8.52
N GLU A 8 -6.56 0.79 9.02
CA GLU A 8 -6.41 1.17 10.42
C GLU A 8 -7.05 2.54 10.71
N PRO A 9 -7.64 2.75 11.91
CA PRO A 9 -8.26 4.04 12.26
C PRO A 9 -7.31 5.25 12.21
N HIS A 10 -6.01 5.03 12.34
CA HIS A 10 -4.98 6.06 12.30
C HIS A 10 -4.30 6.23 10.93
N PHE A 11 -4.81 5.56 9.88
CA PHE A 11 -4.20 5.60 8.55
C PHE A 11 -4.03 7.04 8.04
N ASP A 12 -5.11 7.82 8.06
CA ASP A 12 -5.11 9.21 7.54
C ASP A 12 -4.06 10.07 8.26
N THR A 13 -4.00 9.99 9.58
CA THR A 13 -3.00 10.70 10.39
C THR A 13 -1.56 10.36 9.97
N VAL A 14 -1.27 9.09 9.69
CA VAL A 14 0.08 8.66 9.26
C VAL A 14 0.35 9.08 7.81
N CYS A 15 -0.65 9.01 6.94
CA CYS A 15 -0.55 9.45 5.55
C CYS A 15 -0.26 10.96 5.48
N ASP A 16 -1.01 11.77 6.21
CA ASP A 16 -0.85 13.22 6.27
C ASP A 16 0.54 13.60 6.80
N ALA A 17 0.97 12.98 7.90
CA ALA A 17 2.31 13.21 8.45
C ALA A 17 3.42 12.85 7.45
N MET A 18 3.24 11.79 6.67
CA MET A 18 4.18 11.41 5.61
C MET A 18 4.20 12.46 4.48
N VAL A 19 3.04 12.94 4.04
CA VAL A 19 2.89 13.93 2.98
C VAL A 19 3.49 15.27 3.39
N ASP A 20 3.20 15.74 4.61
CA ASP A 20 3.75 16.97 5.18
C ASP A 20 5.27 16.89 5.29
N GLY A 21 5.78 15.77 5.81
CA GLY A 21 7.21 15.50 5.87
C GLY A 21 7.87 15.55 4.49
N TYR A 22 7.24 14.95 3.47
CA TYR A 22 7.74 14.99 2.11
C TYR A 22 7.76 16.42 1.54
N ARG A 23 6.66 17.15 1.70
CA ARG A 23 6.47 18.53 1.22
C ARG A 23 7.42 19.53 1.88
N SER A 24 7.91 19.23 3.09
CA SER A 24 8.92 20.06 3.76
C SER A 24 10.27 20.12 3.02
N VAL A 25 10.56 19.14 2.16
CA VAL A 25 11.83 19.03 1.41
C VAL A 25 11.62 19.18 -0.10
N ARG A 26 10.49 18.70 -0.65
CA ARG A 26 10.23 18.69 -2.09
C ARG A 26 8.75 18.86 -2.40
N THR A 27 8.44 19.65 -3.43
CA THR A 27 7.06 19.76 -3.93
C THR A 27 6.49 18.39 -4.34
N LEU A 28 5.32 18.09 -3.81
CA LEU A 28 4.48 16.96 -4.19
C LEU A 28 3.08 17.50 -4.51
N SER A 29 2.75 17.62 -5.79
CA SER A 29 1.44 18.09 -6.24
C SER A 29 0.33 17.12 -5.84
N ASP A 30 -0.88 17.64 -5.70
CA ASP A 30 -2.06 16.81 -5.41
C ASP A 30 -2.33 15.79 -6.54
N GLU A 31 -1.99 16.13 -7.79
CA GLU A 31 -2.07 15.20 -8.92
C GLU A 31 -1.15 13.97 -8.74
N HIS A 32 0.08 14.18 -8.27
CA HIS A 32 0.97 13.05 -7.96
C HIS A 32 0.53 12.31 -6.69
N LEU A 33 -0.01 13.02 -5.70
CA LEU A 33 -0.53 12.41 -4.48
C LEU A 33 -1.76 11.53 -4.79
N ALA A 34 -2.60 11.92 -5.75
CA ALA A 34 -3.74 11.14 -6.20
C ALA A 34 -3.35 9.77 -6.81
N LEU A 35 -2.09 9.58 -7.19
CA LEU A 35 -1.57 8.27 -7.64
C LEU A 35 -1.27 7.31 -6.49
N LEU A 36 -1.41 7.74 -5.22
CA LEU A 36 -1.08 6.92 -4.06
C LEU A 36 -1.83 5.58 -4.01
N PRO A 37 -3.14 5.48 -4.33
CA PRO A 37 -3.84 4.20 -4.43
C PRO A 37 -3.21 3.26 -5.48
N THR A 38 -2.79 3.80 -6.63
CA THR A 38 -2.08 3.03 -7.67
C THR A 38 -0.76 2.47 -7.13
N PHE A 39 -0.01 3.28 -6.38
CA PHE A 39 1.24 2.84 -5.76
C PHE A 39 1.02 1.82 -4.64
N PHE A 40 -0.09 1.87 -3.89
CA PHE A 40 -0.43 0.82 -2.94
C PHE A 40 -0.73 -0.51 -3.62
N LEU A 41 -1.51 -0.51 -4.69
CA LEU A 41 -1.76 -1.71 -5.48
C LEU A 41 -0.45 -2.29 -6.02
N MET A 42 0.39 -1.46 -6.65
CA MET A 42 1.72 -1.86 -7.12
C MET A 42 2.57 -2.44 -5.99
N ARG A 43 2.58 -1.80 -4.80
CA ARG A 43 3.36 -2.25 -3.65
C ARG A 43 2.87 -3.60 -3.13
N GLY A 44 1.56 -3.80 -3.12
CA GLY A 44 0.90 -5.04 -2.75
C GLY A 44 1.24 -6.19 -3.70
N LEU A 45 1.21 -5.95 -5.02
CA LEU A 45 1.65 -6.94 -6.02
C LEU A 45 3.12 -7.34 -5.85
N VAL A 46 4.00 -6.38 -5.54
CA VAL A 46 5.41 -6.68 -5.21
C VAL A 46 5.50 -7.55 -3.95
N TYR A 47 4.67 -7.31 -2.93
CA TYR A 47 4.62 -8.15 -1.73
C TYR A 47 4.15 -9.57 -2.04
N LEU A 48 3.12 -9.74 -2.87
CA LEU A 48 2.66 -11.07 -3.30
C LEU A 48 3.73 -11.81 -4.10
N GLY A 49 4.44 -11.13 -5.01
CA GLY A 49 5.56 -11.72 -5.73
C GLY A 49 6.69 -12.17 -4.79
N TRP A 50 7.01 -11.36 -3.78
CA TRP A 50 7.96 -11.74 -2.74
C TRP A 50 7.47 -12.94 -1.92
N ALA A 51 6.21 -12.95 -1.49
CA ALA A 51 5.62 -14.02 -0.69
C ALA A 51 5.60 -15.35 -1.46
N HIS A 52 5.29 -15.30 -2.76
CA HIS A 52 5.33 -16.46 -3.64
C HIS A 52 6.75 -17.04 -3.78
N THR A 53 7.75 -16.16 -3.99
CA THR A 53 9.16 -16.56 -4.19
C THR A 53 9.87 -17.01 -2.91
N ARG A 54 9.30 -16.73 -1.73
CA ARG A 54 9.84 -17.09 -0.40
C ARG A 54 8.85 -17.86 0.47
N ARG A 55 7.96 -18.61 -0.17
CA ARG A 55 6.83 -19.31 0.49
C ARG A 55 7.26 -20.32 1.55
N GLU A 56 8.52 -20.72 1.56
CA GLU A 56 9.12 -21.58 2.58
C GLU A 56 9.32 -20.87 3.92
N THR A 57 9.45 -19.54 3.93
CA THR A 57 9.70 -18.76 5.15
C THR A 57 8.43 -18.62 6.00
N GLU A 58 8.60 -18.66 7.33
CA GLU A 58 7.48 -18.45 8.26
C GLU A 58 6.85 -17.08 8.10
N THR A 59 7.65 -16.05 7.81
CA THR A 59 7.15 -14.70 7.54
C THR A 59 6.25 -14.65 6.31
N ALA A 60 6.62 -15.32 5.21
CA ALA A 60 5.76 -15.37 4.03
C ALA A 60 4.45 -16.08 4.35
N LYS A 61 4.49 -17.23 5.03
CA LYS A 61 3.27 -17.97 5.43
C LYS A 61 2.34 -17.12 6.30
N ALA A 62 2.90 -16.39 7.27
CA ALA A 62 2.13 -15.56 8.19
C ALA A 62 1.50 -14.34 7.50
N LEU A 63 2.21 -13.69 6.56
CA LEU A 63 1.75 -12.44 5.96
C LEU A 63 0.92 -12.62 4.68
N THR A 64 1.10 -13.73 3.96
CA THR A 64 0.42 -13.95 2.65
C THR A 64 -1.09 -13.79 2.72
N PRO A 65 -1.83 -14.34 3.72
CA PRO A 65 -3.28 -14.21 3.77
C PRO A 65 -3.74 -12.74 3.84
N MET A 66 -3.13 -11.96 4.74
CA MET A 66 -3.43 -10.53 4.86
C MET A 66 -3.08 -9.76 3.59
N MET A 67 -1.96 -10.07 2.94
CA MET A 67 -1.58 -9.43 1.68
C MET A 67 -2.57 -9.73 0.56
N ILE A 68 -3.07 -10.97 0.46
CA ILE A 68 -4.08 -11.33 -0.55
C ILE A 68 -5.34 -10.49 -0.34
N GLU A 69 -5.86 -10.44 0.88
CA GLU A 69 -7.06 -9.68 1.22
C GLU A 69 -6.91 -8.19 0.87
N ALA A 70 -5.83 -7.57 1.33
CA ALA A 70 -5.56 -6.16 1.07
C ALA A 70 -5.37 -5.87 -0.43
N VAL A 71 -4.67 -6.72 -1.17
CA VAL A 71 -4.41 -6.51 -2.61
C VAL A 71 -5.67 -6.72 -3.44
N THR A 72 -6.51 -7.68 -3.10
CA THR A 72 -7.79 -7.87 -3.80
C THR A 72 -8.70 -6.67 -3.57
N ALA A 73 -8.83 -6.16 -2.35
CA ALA A 73 -9.60 -4.94 -2.08
C ALA A 73 -9.07 -3.73 -2.86
N LEU A 74 -7.75 -3.51 -2.85
CA LEU A 74 -7.13 -2.44 -3.64
C LEU A 74 -7.33 -2.61 -5.16
N ALA A 75 -7.37 -3.84 -5.65
CA ALA A 75 -7.61 -4.11 -7.06
C ALA A 75 -9.07 -3.82 -7.44
N ASP A 76 -10.02 -4.18 -6.59
CA ASP A 76 -11.44 -3.87 -6.78
C ASP A 76 -11.67 -2.35 -6.82
N ASP A 77 -11.10 -1.60 -5.86
CA ASP A 77 -11.18 -0.14 -5.82
C ASP A 77 -10.53 0.48 -7.07
N TYR A 78 -9.33 0.02 -7.43
CA TYR A 78 -8.61 0.54 -8.60
C TYR A 78 -9.38 0.31 -9.91
N LEU A 79 -10.06 -0.83 -10.06
CA LEU A 79 -10.85 -1.17 -11.24
C LEU A 79 -12.19 -0.43 -11.28
N ALA A 80 -12.76 -0.06 -10.13
CA ALA A 80 -14.00 0.71 -10.05
C ALA A 80 -13.81 2.19 -10.42
N ASP A 81 -12.60 2.70 -10.26
CA ASP A 81 -12.21 4.08 -10.59
C ASP A 81 -11.80 4.28 -12.08
N ILE A 82 -11.91 3.23 -12.93
CA ILE A 82 -11.59 3.28 -14.38
C ILE A 82 -12.83 3.53 -15.24
#